data_AF-A0A9Y3RZ95-F1
#
_entry.id   AF-A0A9Y3RZ95-F1
#
_cell.length_a   1.000
_cell.length_b   1.000
_cell.length_c   1.000
_cell.angle_alpha   90.00
_cell.angle_beta   90.00
_cell.angle_gamma   90.00
#
_symmetry.space_group_name_H-M   'P 1'
#
loop_
_entity.id
_entity.type
_entity.pdbx_description
1 polymer ?
#
loop_
_entity_poly.entity_id
_entity_poly.type
_entity_poly.pdbx_seq_one_letter_code
_entity_poly.pdbx_strand_id
1 'polypeptide(L)'
;MKQAMEDGVSVVLSSVVKDVDQAVSRNINGAQLLHELLSAPWLCALLKIYECLLKFQRLTPSPVLPYAAGLSHEALLSSHDSVAQSDYEPVLPPLPDEIPEDEEAMRIVCLVKNNQPLGATIRKDEATGDISIARVIHGGLADRSGIQVF
;
A
#
# COMPACT_ATOMS: atom_id res chain seq x y z
N MET A 1 -11.05 22.53 2.25
CA MET A 1 -11.04 21.04 2.30
C MET A 1 -10.29 20.47 3.50
N LYS A 2 -9.09 20.99 3.88
CA LYS A 2 -8.36 20.57 5.09
C LYS A 2 -9.24 20.56 6.36
N GLN A 3 -10.03 21.62 6.56
CA GLN A 3 -10.88 21.77 7.73
C GLN A 3 -12.02 20.74 7.81
N ALA A 4 -12.55 20.27 6.67
CA ALA A 4 -13.62 19.27 6.65
C ALA A 4 -13.10 17.85 6.98
N MET A 5 -11.84 17.56 6.63
CA MET A 5 -11.21 16.28 6.93
C MET A 5 -10.71 16.22 8.38
N GLU A 6 -10.18 17.32 8.91
CA GLU A 6 -9.83 17.47 10.32
C GLU A 6 -11.07 17.39 11.23
N ASP A 7 -12.18 17.99 10.80
CA ASP A 7 -13.48 17.85 11.49
C ASP A 7 -13.96 16.40 11.53
N GLY A 8 -13.83 15.66 10.43
CA GLY A 8 -14.23 14.24 10.39
C GLY A 8 -13.47 13.37 11.39
N VAL A 9 -12.15 13.56 11.50
CA VAL A 9 -11.30 12.83 12.46
C VAL A 9 -11.63 13.22 13.90
N SER A 10 -11.82 14.52 14.15
CA SER A 10 -12.19 15.06 15.46
C SER A 10 -13.53 14.49 15.96
N VAL A 11 -14.52 14.35 15.07
CA VAL A 11 -15.83 13.77 15.38
C VAL A 11 -15.72 12.29 15.74
N VAL A 12 -14.95 11.51 14.99
CA VAL A 12 -14.75 10.08 15.27
C VAL A 12 -14.04 9.88 16.61
N LEU A 13 -12.98 10.64 16.88
CA LEU A 13 -12.27 10.58 18.16
C LEU A 13 -13.18 10.99 19.34
N SER A 14 -14.01 12.00 19.15
CA SER A 14 -14.97 12.45 20.17
C SER A 14 -16.05 11.39 20.46
N SER A 15 -16.49 10.64 19.44
CA SER A 15 -17.42 9.52 19.62
C SER A 15 -16.77 8.39 20.40
N VAL A 16 -15.55 8.01 20.02
CA VAL A 16 -14.77 6.95 20.67
C VAL A 16 -14.54 7.26 22.15
N VAL A 17 -14.19 8.50 22.50
CA VAL A 17 -14.01 8.91 23.90
C VAL A 17 -15.29 8.76 24.72
N LYS A 18 -16.45 9.08 24.15
CA LYS A 18 -17.75 8.90 24.82
C LYS A 18 -18.08 7.43 25.03
N ASP A 19 -17.77 6.57 24.06
CA ASP A 19 -17.99 5.13 24.17
C ASP A 19 -17.10 4.49 25.26
N VAL A 20 -15.86 4.98 25.41
CA VAL A 20 -14.96 4.61 26.51
C VAL A 20 -15.56 5.01 27.85
N ASP A 21 -15.97 6.26 28.00
CA ASP A 21 -16.53 6.79 29.26
C ASP A 21 -17.81 6.03 29.68
N GLN A 22 -18.65 5.67 28.71
CA GLN A 22 -19.83 4.85 28.95
C GLN A 22 -19.48 3.40 29.35
N ALA A 23 -18.45 2.80 28.76
CA ALA A 23 -17.99 1.45 29.13
C ALA A 23 -17.37 1.42 30.54
N VAL A 24 -16.59 2.46 30.89
CA VAL A 24 -15.95 2.60 32.20
C VAL A 24 -16.97 2.84 33.30
N SER A 25 -17.97 3.70 33.07
CA SER A 25 -18.99 4.01 34.07
C SER A 25 -19.94 2.85 34.39
N ARG A 26 -20.07 1.87 33.48
CA ARG A 26 -20.98 0.71 33.65
C ARG A 26 -20.37 -0.47 34.42
N ASN A 27 -19.04 -0.56 34.56
CA ASN A 27 -18.39 -1.74 35.11
C ASN A 27 -17.66 -1.49 36.44
N ILE A 28 -18.10 -2.21 37.48
CA ILE A 28 -17.54 -2.16 38.84
C ILE A 28 -16.36 -3.13 39.00
N ASN A 29 -16.18 -4.06 38.05
CA ASN A 29 -15.16 -5.11 38.10
C ASN A 29 -14.07 -4.86 37.03
N GLY A 30 -12.87 -4.46 37.46
CA GLY A 30 -11.81 -3.96 36.57
C GLY A 30 -11.34 -4.96 35.50
N ALA A 31 -11.38 -6.26 35.78
CA ALA A 31 -11.01 -7.29 34.81
C ALA A 31 -12.02 -7.43 33.66
N GLN A 32 -13.31 -7.26 33.97
CA GLN A 32 -14.38 -7.31 32.98
C GLN A 32 -14.36 -6.07 32.08
N LEU A 33 -14.09 -4.90 32.67
CA LEU A 33 -13.88 -3.67 31.92
C LEU A 33 -12.73 -3.80 30.91
N LEU A 34 -11.59 -4.36 31.32
CA LEU A 34 -10.45 -4.58 30.42
C LEU A 34 -10.80 -5.54 29.28
N HIS A 35 -11.49 -6.64 29.58
CA HIS A 35 -11.92 -7.60 28.57
C HIS A 35 -12.89 -6.97 27.56
N GLU A 36 -13.87 -6.20 28.03
CA GLU A 36 -14.83 -5.50 27.17
C GLU A 36 -14.17 -4.43 26.30
N LEU A 37 -13.25 -3.63 26.86
CA LEU A 37 -12.51 -2.63 26.10
C LEU A 37 -11.61 -3.25 25.03
N LEU A 38 -10.82 -4.28 25.40
CA LEU A 38 -9.92 -4.95 24.45
C LEU A 38 -10.68 -5.73 23.37
N SER A 39 -11.91 -6.17 23.66
CA SER A 39 -12.79 -6.81 22.68
C SER A 39 -13.60 -5.82 21.84
N ALA A 40 -13.59 -4.53 22.19
CA ALA A 40 -14.38 -3.53 21.49
C ALA A 40 -13.84 -3.29 20.06
N PRO A 41 -14.70 -3.41 19.01
CA PRO A 41 -14.26 -3.24 17.62
C PRO A 41 -13.64 -1.86 17.34
N TRP A 42 -14.13 -0.81 17.99
CA TRP A 42 -13.62 0.55 17.82
C TRP A 42 -12.20 0.70 18.35
N LEU A 43 -11.84 0.06 19.48
CA LEU A 43 -10.51 0.18 20.08
C LEU A 43 -9.49 -0.58 19.22
N CYS A 44 -9.88 -1.78 18.77
CA CYS A 44 -9.09 -2.54 17.80
C CYS A 44 -8.83 -1.75 16.52
N ALA A 45 -9.85 -1.06 15.97
CA ALA A 45 -9.69 -0.23 14.79
C ALA A 45 -8.75 0.96 15.06
N LEU A 46 -8.89 1.62 16.21
CA LEU A 46 -8.04 2.74 16.61
C LEU A 46 -6.57 2.32 16.78
N LEU A 47 -6.32 1.18 17.43
CA LEU A 47 -4.97 0.62 17.58
C LEU A 47 -4.34 0.28 16.22
N LYS A 48 -5.13 -0.27 15.28
CA LYS A 48 -4.66 -0.52 13.90
C LYS A 48 -4.30 0.77 13.18
N ILE A 49 -5.12 1.82 13.30
CA ILE A 49 -4.82 3.14 12.73
C ILE A 49 -3.54 3.70 13.35
N TYR A 50 -3.41 3.64 14.67
CA TYR A 50 -2.21 4.08 15.38
C TYR A 50 -0.96 3.34 14.91
N GLU A 51 -1.00 2.01 14.78
CA GLU A 51 0.13 1.23 14.26
C GLU A 51 0.48 1.59 12.81
N CYS A 52 -0.51 1.81 11.95
CA CYS A 52 -0.30 2.25 10.58
C CYS A 52 0.38 3.63 10.53
N LEU A 53 -0.08 4.58 11.35
CA LEU A 53 0.54 5.90 11.47
C LEU A 53 1.97 5.82 12.01
N LEU A 54 2.21 4.95 13.00
CA LEU A 54 3.53 4.75 13.57
C LEU A 54 4.51 4.12 12.55
N LYS A 55 4.04 3.16 11.75
CA LYS A 55 4.81 2.59 10.63
C LYS A 55 5.13 3.66 9.59
N PHE A 56 4.15 4.48 9.22
CA PHE A 56 4.36 5.58 8.29
C PHE A 56 5.40 6.58 8.82
N GLN A 57 5.30 7.01 10.08
CA GLN A 57 6.26 7.91 10.72
C GLN A 57 7.68 7.32 10.76
N ARG A 58 7.81 6.01 10.96
CA ARG A 58 9.12 5.32 10.97
C ARG A 58 9.70 5.10 9.58
N LEU A 59 8.86 5.02 8.57
CA LEU A 59 9.24 4.72 7.19
C LEU A 59 9.33 5.95 6.29
N THR A 60 8.85 7.12 6.73
CA THR A 60 9.02 8.38 5.99
C THR A 60 10.51 8.66 5.84
N PRO A 61 11.07 8.55 4.63
CA PRO A 61 12.47 8.85 4.40
C PRO A 61 12.68 10.35 4.66
N SER A 62 13.66 10.71 5.48
CA SER A 62 14.05 12.10 5.58
C SER A 62 14.67 12.53 4.25
N PRO A 63 14.19 13.62 3.62
CA PRO A 63 14.81 14.13 2.41
C PRO A 63 16.29 14.45 2.71
N VAL A 64 17.19 13.77 1.99
CA VAL A 64 18.65 13.83 2.20
C VAL A 64 19.21 15.24 1.94
N LEU A 65 18.44 16.09 1.24
CA LEU A 65 18.80 17.46 0.91
C LEU A 65 17.81 18.45 1.53
N PRO A 66 18.27 19.57 2.13
CA PRO A 66 17.39 20.55 2.79
C PRO A 66 16.33 21.19 1.87
N TYR A 67 16.56 21.23 0.55
CA TYR A 67 15.59 21.73 -0.42
C TYR A 67 14.58 20.65 -0.89
N ALA A 68 14.89 19.37 -0.68
CA ALA A 68 14.01 18.26 -1.08
C ALA A 68 12.79 18.11 -0.15
N ALA A 69 12.85 18.64 1.08
CA ALA A 69 11.67 18.75 1.94
C ALA A 69 10.59 19.67 1.33
N GLY A 70 11.00 20.79 0.74
CA GLY A 70 10.09 21.70 0.03
C GLY A 70 9.45 21.04 -1.18
N LEU A 71 10.25 20.32 -1.97
CA LEU A 71 9.79 19.58 -3.15
C LEU A 71 8.83 18.43 -2.78
N SER A 72 9.03 17.77 -1.63
CA SER A 72 8.12 16.71 -1.17
C SER A 72 6.72 17.21 -0.80
N HIS A 73 6.64 18.42 -0.23
CA HIS A 73 5.38 19.07 0.09
C HIS A 73 4.66 19.55 -1.19
N GLU A 74 5.41 20.11 -2.14
CA GLU A 74 4.89 20.51 -3.44
C GLU A 74 4.39 19.30 -4.25
N ALA A 75 5.15 18.21 -4.30
CA ALA A 75 4.74 16.97 -4.97
C ALA A 75 3.49 16.35 -4.32
N LEU A 76 3.37 16.41 -2.99
CA LEU A 76 2.19 15.95 -2.27
C LEU A 76 0.95 16.80 -2.60
N LEU A 77 1.09 18.13 -2.61
CA LEU A 77 0.00 19.05 -2.96
C LEU A 77 -0.41 18.89 -4.43
N SER A 78 0.56 18.77 -5.34
CA SER A 78 0.30 18.49 -6.76
C SER A 78 -0.45 17.17 -6.94
N SER A 79 -0.02 16.10 -6.26
CA SER A 79 -0.70 14.79 -6.31
C SER A 79 -2.12 14.87 -5.74
N HIS A 80 -2.28 15.60 -4.63
CA HIS A 80 -3.59 15.85 -4.03
C HIS A 80 -4.53 16.58 -5.02
N ASP A 81 -4.03 17.60 -5.70
CA ASP A 81 -4.82 18.40 -6.63
C ASP A 81 -5.21 17.59 -7.87
N SER A 82 -4.31 16.76 -8.42
CA SER A 82 -4.63 15.82 -9.51
C SER A 82 -5.73 14.83 -9.11
N VAL A 83 -5.67 14.26 -7.90
CA VAL A 83 -6.71 13.34 -7.40
C VAL A 83 -8.04 14.06 -7.18
N ALA A 84 -8.02 15.27 -6.61
CA ALA A 84 -9.22 16.05 -6.33
C ALA A 84 -9.93 16.52 -7.60
N GLN A 85 -9.18 16.73 -8.68
CA GLN A 85 -9.69 17.14 -9.99
C GLN A 85 -10.03 15.95 -10.88
N SER A 86 -9.80 14.71 -10.42
CA SER A 86 -9.86 13.49 -11.24
C SER A 86 -9.00 13.60 -12.51
N ASP A 87 -7.92 14.36 -12.43
CA ASP A 87 -6.99 14.63 -13.52
C ASP A 87 -5.91 13.54 -13.54
N TYR A 88 -6.36 12.32 -13.80
CA TYR A 88 -5.51 11.14 -13.83
C TYR A 88 -4.84 11.04 -15.20
N GLU A 89 -3.58 11.48 -15.28
CA GLU A 89 -2.73 11.21 -16.44
C GLU A 89 -1.82 10.00 -16.21
N PRO A 90 -1.60 9.16 -17.25
CA PRO A 90 -2.30 9.16 -18.54
C PRO A 90 -3.67 8.47 -18.44
N VAL A 91 -4.65 8.99 -19.17
CA VAL A 91 -5.98 8.39 -19.31
C VAL A 91 -5.83 6.97 -19.86
N LEU A 92 -6.36 5.99 -19.13
CA LEU A 92 -6.37 4.60 -19.56
C LEU A 92 -7.18 4.45 -20.85
N PRO A 93 -6.71 3.66 -21.84
CA PRO A 93 -7.53 3.32 -22.98
C PRO A 93 -8.84 2.64 -22.52
N PRO A 94 -9.96 2.84 -23.23
CA PRO A 94 -11.22 2.20 -22.88
C PRO A 94 -11.06 0.68 -22.85
N LEU A 95 -11.63 0.05 -21.82
CA LEU A 95 -11.65 -1.40 -21.70
C LEU A 95 -12.38 -2.00 -22.90
N PRO A 96 -11.84 -3.05 -23.54
CA PRO A 96 -12.53 -3.75 -24.63
C PRO A 96 -13.84 -4.39 -24.14
N ASP A 97 -14.85 -4.46 -25.02
CA ASP A 97 -16.21 -4.95 -24.71
C ASP A 97 -16.27 -6.44 -24.31
N GLU A 98 -15.25 -7.21 -24.68
CA GLU A 98 -15.06 -8.61 -24.27
C GLU A 98 -13.71 -8.74 -23.56
N ILE A 99 -13.73 -8.66 -22.22
CA ILE A 99 -12.58 -9.08 -21.40
C ILE A 99 -12.77 -10.58 -21.16
N PRO A 100 -11.88 -11.45 -21.67
CA PRO A 100 -11.98 -12.88 -21.39
C PRO A 100 -11.94 -13.10 -19.87
N GLU A 101 -12.87 -13.90 -19.32
CA GLU A 101 -12.90 -14.24 -17.89
C GLU A 101 -11.61 -14.97 -17.42
N ASP A 102 -10.82 -15.49 -18.37
CA ASP A 102 -9.53 -16.16 -18.17
C ASP A 102 -8.33 -15.19 -18.19
N GLU A 103 -8.52 -13.91 -17.87
CA GLU A 103 -7.41 -12.97 -17.72
C GLU A 103 -6.57 -13.32 -16.47
N GLU A 104 -5.68 -14.31 -16.62
CA GLU A 104 -4.71 -14.74 -15.61
C GLU A 104 -3.90 -13.52 -15.18
N ALA A 105 -4.12 -13.08 -13.93
CA ALA A 105 -3.53 -11.86 -13.41
C ALA A 105 -1.99 -11.87 -13.59
N MET A 106 -1.49 -11.04 -14.50
CA MET A 106 -0.05 -10.88 -14.71
C MET A 106 0.57 -10.25 -13.46
N ARG A 107 1.41 -11.01 -12.75
CA ARG A 107 2.15 -10.54 -11.57
C ARG A 107 3.63 -10.41 -11.88
N ILE A 108 4.17 -9.20 -11.73
CA ILE A 108 5.61 -8.96 -11.79
C ILE A 108 6.19 -9.25 -10.41
N VAL A 109 6.98 -10.32 -10.30
CA VAL A 109 7.69 -10.70 -9.08
C VAL A 109 9.19 -10.46 -9.24
N CYS A 110 9.84 -9.87 -8.23
CA CYS A 110 11.28 -9.67 -8.23
C CYS A 110 11.98 -10.90 -7.65
N LEU A 111 12.61 -11.69 -8.50
CA LEU A 111 13.48 -12.79 -8.08
C LEU A 111 14.89 -12.26 -7.83
N VAL A 112 15.30 -12.27 -6.56
CA VAL A 112 16.59 -11.73 -6.10
C VAL A 112 17.43 -12.86 -5.52
N LYS A 113 18.69 -12.97 -5.98
CA LYS A 113 19.70 -13.86 -5.37
C LYS A 113 20.90 -13.00 -4.99
N ASN A 114 21.41 -13.15 -3.78
CA ASN A 114 22.54 -12.36 -3.26
C ASN A 114 22.32 -10.83 -3.43
N ASN A 115 21.11 -10.35 -3.18
CA ASN A 115 20.70 -8.96 -3.34
C ASN A 115 20.82 -8.39 -4.77
N GLN A 116 20.86 -9.26 -5.79
CA GLN A 116 20.84 -8.87 -7.20
C GLN A 116 19.62 -9.47 -7.93
N PRO A 117 18.92 -8.68 -8.76
CA PRO A 117 17.78 -9.17 -9.52
C PRO A 117 18.21 -10.15 -10.62
N LEU A 118 17.36 -11.12 -10.92
CA LEU A 118 17.61 -12.15 -11.93
C LEU A 118 17.89 -11.55 -13.32
N GLY A 119 17.14 -10.51 -13.73
CA GLY A 119 17.35 -9.83 -15.00
C GLY A 119 16.99 -10.67 -16.23
N ALA A 120 15.87 -11.41 -16.16
CA ALA A 120 15.31 -12.15 -17.29
C ALA A 120 13.79 -12.01 -17.33
N THR A 121 13.22 -12.05 -18.54
CA THR A 121 11.77 -12.14 -18.76
C THR A 121 11.43 -13.58 -19.10
N ILE A 122 10.57 -14.19 -18.29
CA ILE A 122 10.15 -15.58 -18.43
C ILE A 122 8.69 -15.59 -18.86
N ARG A 123 8.35 -16.44 -19.83
CA ARG A 123 6.99 -16.65 -20.33
C ARG A 123 6.66 -18.12 -20.24
N LYS A 124 5.47 -18.44 -19.74
CA LYS A 124 4.93 -19.80 -19.76
C LYS A 124 3.98 -19.95 -20.94
N ASP A 125 4.12 -21.02 -21.71
CA ASP A 125 3.13 -21.42 -22.71
C ASP A 125 1.96 -22.10 -21.99
N GLU A 126 0.74 -21.64 -22.25
CA GLU A 126 -0.45 -22.14 -21.57
C GLU A 126 -0.91 -23.51 -22.09
N ALA A 127 -0.66 -23.80 -23.37
CA ALA A 127 -1.09 -25.05 -24.01
C ALA A 127 -0.15 -26.21 -23.70
N THR A 128 1.16 -25.97 -23.67
CA THR A 128 2.16 -27.02 -23.38
C THR A 128 2.62 -27.01 -21.93
N GLY A 129 2.48 -25.87 -21.23
CA GLY A 129 3.02 -25.66 -19.90
C GLY A 129 4.52 -25.34 -19.88
N ASP A 130 5.16 -25.20 -21.06
CA ASP A 130 6.59 -24.98 -21.17
C ASP A 130 6.98 -23.57 -20.72
N ILE A 131 8.13 -23.47 -20.05
CA ILE A 131 8.67 -22.20 -19.58
C ILE A 131 9.79 -21.78 -20.53
N SER A 132 9.61 -20.64 -21.19
CA SER A 132 10.56 -20.03 -22.12
C SER A 132 11.12 -18.72 -21.58
N ILE A 133 12.33 -18.38 -22.01
CA ILE A 133 12.98 -17.12 -21.65
C ILE A 133 12.85 -16.19 -22.83
N ALA A 134 12.05 -15.14 -22.69
CA ALA A 134 11.78 -14.18 -23.75
C ALA A 134 12.91 -13.15 -23.90
N ARG A 135 13.60 -12.81 -22.81
CA ARG A 135 14.67 -11.81 -22.81
C ARG A 135 15.63 -12.04 -21.65
N VAL A 136 16.92 -11.79 -21.88
CA VAL A 136 17.94 -11.70 -20.84
C VAL A 136 18.55 -10.30 -20.87
N ILE A 137 18.72 -9.68 -19.70
CA ILE A 137 19.36 -8.37 -19.57
C ILE A 137 20.88 -8.58 -19.52
N HIS A 138 21.60 -7.99 -20.48
CA HIS A 138 23.06 -8.04 -20.53
C HIS A 138 23.69 -7.50 -19.24
N GLY A 139 24.68 -8.22 -18.71
CA GLY A 139 25.33 -7.92 -17.44
C GLY A 139 24.48 -8.26 -16.20
N GLY A 140 23.24 -8.74 -16.36
CA GLY A 140 22.35 -9.19 -15.29
C GLY A 140 22.77 -10.54 -14.68
N LEU A 141 22.08 -10.97 -13.62
CA LEU A 141 22.39 -12.24 -12.94
C LEU A 141 22.16 -13.44 -13.87
N ALA A 142 21.10 -13.42 -14.68
CA ALA A 142 20.80 -14.46 -15.66
C ALA A 142 21.86 -14.55 -16.76
N ASP A 143 22.30 -13.41 -17.30
CA ASP A 143 23.35 -13.33 -18.33
C ASP A 143 24.67 -13.94 -17.85
N ARG A 144 25.09 -13.58 -16.64
CA ARG A 144 26.32 -14.11 -16.02
C ARG A 144 26.21 -15.58 -15.60
N SER A 145 24.98 -16.10 -15.47
CA SER A 145 24.73 -17.52 -15.19
C SER A 145 24.74 -18.38 -16.45
N GLY A 146 24.94 -17.80 -17.64
CA GLY A 146 24.94 -18.51 -18.91
C GLY A 146 23.54 -18.87 -19.41
N ILE A 147 22.50 -18.24 -18.87
CA ILE A 147 21.12 -18.42 -19.31
C ILE A 147 20.93 -17.70 -20.65
N GLN A 148 20.35 -18.39 -21.64
CA GLN A 148 20.10 -17.85 -22.98
C GLN A 148 18.61 -17.80 -23.29
N VAL A 149 18.24 -16.95 -24.26
CA VAL A 149 16.89 -16.85 -24.82
C VAL A 149 16.68 -18.05 -25.75
N PHE A 150 15.54 -18.73 -25.61
CA PHE A 150 15.14 -19.89 -26.43
C PHE A 150 13.76 -19.63 -27.04
#